data_AF-A0A951DKN7-F1
#
_entry.id   AF-A0A951DKN7-F1
#
_cell.length_a   1.000
_cell.length_b   1.000
_cell.length_c   1.000
_cell.angle_alpha   90.00
_cell.angle_beta   90.00
_cell.angle_gamma   90.00
#
_symmetry.space_group_name_H-M   'P 1'
#
loop_
_entity.id
_entity.type
_entity.pdbx_description
1 polymer ?
#
loop_
_entity_poly.entity_id
_entity_poly.type
_entity_poly.pdbx_seq_one_letter_code
_entity_poly.pdbx_strand_id
1 'polypeptide(L)' 'MLRDAVERRFGMIGEALREAARVDATVPERITRFREIVDFRNVLVYDYATIYDEGVWRIVQNHLPRLLAEVRAVLER' A
#
# COMPACT_ATOMS: atom_id res chain seq x y z
N MET A 1 -3.07 -15.84 11.44
CA MET A 1 -2.87 -16.57 10.16
C MET A 1 -3.41 -15.82 8.93
N LEU A 2 -4.72 -15.60 8.78
CA LEU A 2 -5.25 -14.85 7.62
C LEU A 2 -4.93 -13.35 7.66
N ARG A 3 -5.05 -12.74 8.84
CA ARG A 3 -4.71 -11.33 9.09
C ARG A 3 -3.23 -11.05 8.78
N ASP A 4 -2.33 -11.82 9.37
CA ASP A 4 -0.88 -11.69 9.16
C ASP A 4 -0.51 -11.79 7.66
N ALA A 5 -1.21 -12.64 6.90
CA ALA A 5 -0.99 -12.76 5.46
C ALA A 5 -1.46 -11.51 4.68
N VAL A 6 -2.56 -10.87 5.09
CA VAL A 6 -3.05 -9.62 4.51
C VAL A 6 -2.11 -8.45 4.86
N GLU A 7 -1.69 -8.35 6.12
CA GLU A 7 -0.77 -7.32 6.59
C GLU A 7 0.60 -7.43 5.89
N ARG A 8 1.13 -8.65 5.76
CA ARG A 8 2.37 -8.90 5.01
C ARG A 8 2.25 -8.48 3.55
N ARG A 9 1.09 -8.67 2.91
CA ARG A 9 0.83 -8.19 1.55
C ARG A 9 0.86 -6.67 1.46
N PHE A 10 0.24 -5.97 2.42
CA PHE A 10 0.34 -4.51 2.47
C PHE A 10 1.77 -4.01 2.68
N GLY A 11 2.56 -4.69 3.52
CA GLY A 11 3.98 -4.40 3.66
C GLY A 11 4.76 -4.55 2.34
N MET A 12 4.51 -5.63 1.59
CA MET A 12 5.13 -5.85 0.27
C MET A 12 4.69 -4.79 -0.76
N ILE A 13 3.42 -4.38 -0.75
CA ILE A 13 2.91 -3.32 -1.64
C ILE A 13 3.62 -2.00 -1.36
N GLY A 14 3.73 -1.60 -0.09
CA GLY A 14 4.44 -0.37 0.29
C GLY A 14 5.91 -0.38 -0.13
N GLU A 15 6.60 -1.51 0.04
CA GLU A 15 7.98 -1.67 -0.39
C GLU A 15 8.13 -1.57 -1.91
N ALA A 16 7.25 -2.25 -2.66
CA ALA A 16 7.29 -2.23 -4.12
C ALA A 16 7.07 -0.82 -4.67
N LEU A 17 6.15 -0.04 -4.09
CA LEU A 17 5.92 1.35 -4.48
C LEU A 17 7.11 2.25 -4.17
N ARG A 18 7.75 2.06 -3.01
CA ARG A 18 8.97 2.79 -2.64
C ARG A 18 10.07 2.56 -3.67
N GLU A 19 10.32 1.31 -4.03
CA GLU A 19 11.37 0.98 -5.01
C GLU A 19 10.99 1.45 -6.43
N ALA A 20 9.70 1.36 -6.82
CA ALA A 20 9.23 1.92 -8.08
C ALA A 20 9.54 3.41 -8.21
N ALA A 21 9.34 4.20 -7.15
CA ALA A 21 9.66 5.63 -7.15
C ALA A 21 11.16 5.93 -7.22
N ARG A 22 12.03 4.98 -6.85
CA ARG A 22 13.49 5.11 -7.04
C ARG A 22 13.89 4.89 -8.49
N VAL A 23 13.16 4.04 -9.21
CA VAL A 23 13.41 3.72 -10.62
C VAL A 23 12.78 4.78 -11.54
N ASP A 24 11.57 5.21 -11.22
CA ASP A 24 10.82 6.23 -11.96
C ASP A 24 10.27 7.27 -10.97
N ALA A 25 10.88 8.45 -10.99
CA ALA A 25 10.52 9.56 -10.12
C ALA A 25 9.14 10.16 -10.40
N THR A 26 8.44 9.74 -11.47
CA THR A 26 7.07 10.18 -11.80
C THR A 26 5.98 9.30 -11.18
N VAL A 27 6.35 8.16 -10.56
CA VAL A 27 5.40 7.24 -9.93
C VAL A 27 4.63 7.88 -8.76
N PRO A 28 5.27 8.64 -7.84
CA PRO A 28 4.55 9.25 -6.72
C PRO A 28 3.39 10.17 -7.13
N GLU A 29 3.51 10.88 -8.25
CA GLU A 29 2.47 11.78 -8.76
C GLU A 29 1.29 11.04 -9.41
N ARG A 30 1.50 9.76 -9.76
CA ARG A 30 0.51 8.92 -10.46
C ARG A 30 -0.27 8.00 -9.52
N ILE A 31 0.17 7.88 -8.28
CA ILE A 31 -0.46 7.04 -7.26
C ILE A 31 -1.09 7.92 -6.19
N THR A 32 -2.41 7.81 -6.03
CA THR A 32 -3.12 8.53 -4.98
C THR A 32 -2.63 8.05 -3.61
N ARG A 33 -2.31 8.99 -2.70
CA ARG A 33 -1.84 8.72 -1.33
C ARG A 33 -0.55 7.90 -1.27
N PHE A 34 0.30 7.97 -2.30
CA PHE A 34 1.58 7.23 -2.38
C PHE A 34 2.36 7.22 -1.07
N ARG A 35 2.59 8.40 -0.47
CA ARG A 35 3.37 8.53 0.76
C ARG A 35 2.74 7.79 1.93
N GLU A 36 1.43 7.87 2.07
CA GLU A 36 0.70 7.19 3.13
C GLU A 36 0.76 5.67 2.97
N ILE A 37 0.75 5.14 1.74
CA ILE A 37 0.88 3.70 1.47
C ILE A 37 2.28 3.19 1.83
N VAL A 38 3.32 3.95 1.48
CA VAL A 38 4.71 3.63 1.84
C VAL A 38 4.92 3.71 3.36
N ASP A 39 4.36 4.73 4.02
CA ASP A 39 4.49 4.91 5.46
C ASP A 39 3.65 3.88 6.25
N PHE A 40 2.52 3.43 5.69
CA PHE A 40 1.66 2.39 6.30
C PHE A 40 2.41 1.07 6.52
N ARG A 41 3.40 0.75 5.69
CA ARG A 41 4.31 -0.41 5.89
C ARG A 41 5.07 -0.34 7.22
N ASN A 42 5.37 0.84 7.76
CA ASN A 42 6.02 0.99 9.07
C ASN A 42 5.01 0.84 10.22
N VAL A 43 3.78 1.32 10.04
CA VAL A 43 2.70 1.17 11.02
C VAL A 43 2.35 -0.31 11.21
N LEU A 44 2.32 -1.07 10.10
CA LEU A 44 2.24 -2.54 10.07
C LEU A 44 3.52 -3.24 10.56
N VAL A 45 4.46 -2.58 11.22
CA VAL A 45 5.62 -3.27 11.85
C VAL A 45 5.70 -2.90 13.33
N TYR A 46 5.38 -1.65 13.66
CA TYR A 46 5.60 -1.10 15.00
C TYR A 46 4.32 -0.85 15.81
N ASP A 47 3.17 -0.59 15.19
CA ASP A 47 1.96 -0.09 15.88
C ASP A 47 0.76 -1.07 15.77
N TYR A 48 1.06 -2.36 15.64
CA TYR A 48 0.08 -3.44 15.48
C TYR A 48 -1.02 -3.47 16.55
N ALA A 49 -0.74 -2.96 17.76
CA ALA A 49 -1.69 -2.96 18.87
C ALA A 49 -2.88 -1.99 18.64
N THR A 50 -2.71 -0.99 17.77
CA THR A 50 -3.68 0.10 17.58
C THR A 50 -4.46 -0.02 16.26
N ILE A 51 -4.04 -0.91 15.36
CA ILE A 51 -4.75 -1.18 14.10
C ILE A 51 -5.95 -2.10 14.40
N TYR A 52 -7.12 -1.49 14.59
CA TYR A 52 -8.39 -2.20 14.62
C TYR A 52 -8.62 -2.90 13.27
N ASP A 53 -9.03 -4.18 13.29
CA ASP A 53 -9.30 -5.00 12.09
C ASP A 53 -10.23 -4.31 11.09
N GLU A 54 -11.16 -3.49 11.59
CA GLU A 54 -12.08 -2.69 10.80
C GLU A 54 -11.35 -1.67 9.90
N GLY A 55 -10.25 -1.08 10.38
CA GLY A 55 -9.44 -0.13 9.63
C GLY A 55 -8.77 -0.79 8.42
N VAL A 56 -8.17 -1.96 8.62
CA VAL A 56 -7.57 -2.75 7.52
C VAL A 56 -8.63 -3.15 6.51
N TRP A 57 -9.79 -3.62 6.99
CA TRP A 57 -10.89 -3.98 6.11
C TRP A 57 -11.40 -2.80 5.27
N ARG A 58 -11.51 -1.61 5.88
CA ARG A 58 -11.88 -0.38 5.18
C ARG A 58 -10.86 -0.01 4.10
N ILE A 59 -9.57 -0.22 4.34
CA ILE A 59 -8.51 -0.02 3.33
C ILE A 59 -8.67 -1.00 2.17
N VAL A 60 -8.90 -2.29 2.46
CA VAL A 60 -9.15 -3.32 1.45
C VAL A 60 -10.34 -2.95 0.56
N GLN A 61 -11.44 -2.49 1.15
CA GLN A 61 -12.66 -2.18 0.41
C GLN A 61 -12.55 -0.86 -0.38
N ASN A 62 -11.99 0.20 0.22
CA ASN A 62 -12.14 1.56 -0.31
C ASN A 62 -10.88 2.10 -1.00
N HIS A 63 -9.70 1.54 -0.72
CA HIS A 63 -8.44 2.09 -1.22
C HIS A 63 -7.69 1.13 -2.14
N LEU A 64 -7.70 -0.18 -1.82
CA LEU A 64 -6.99 -1.18 -2.62
C LEU A 64 -7.47 -1.27 -4.09
N PRO A 65 -8.78 -1.17 -4.41
CA PRO A 65 -9.22 -1.23 -5.80
C PRO A 65 -8.70 -0.05 -6.65
N ARG A 66 -8.65 1.15 -6.06
CA ARG A 66 -8.07 2.33 -6.72
C ARG A 66 -6.58 2.12 -6.97
N LEU A 67 -5.84 1.71 -5.94
CA LEU A 67 -4.41 1.47 -6.05
C LEU A 67 -4.09 0.47 -7.17
N LEU A 68 -4.86 -0.61 -7.26
CA LEU A 68 -4.70 -1.60 -8.32
C LEU A 68 -4.90 -0.99 -9.72
N ALA A 69 -5.92 -0.14 -9.89
CA ALA A 69 -6.16 0.54 -11.16
C ALA A 69 -5.01 1.50 -11.53
N GLU A 70 -4.53 2.28 -10.56
CA GLU A 70 -3.42 3.23 -10.77
C GLU A 70 -2.11 2.50 -11.10
N VAL A 71 -1.80 1.42 -10.40
CA VAL A 71 -0.62 0.58 -10.70
C VAL A 71 -0.71 -0.03 -12.10
N ARG A 72 -1.90 -0.52 -12.52
CA ARG A 72 -2.08 -1.03 -13.89
C ARG A 72 -1.84 0.06 -14.94
N ALA A 73 -2.37 1.26 -14.72
CA ALA A 73 -2.12 2.39 -15.61
C ALA A 73 -0.63 2.82 -15.64
N VAL A 74 0.12 2.59 -14.56
CA VAL A 74 1.58 2.77 -14.54
C VAL A 74 2.29 1.72 -15.40
N LEU A 75 1.85 0.46 -15.36
CA LEU A 75 2.48 -0.69 -16.01
C LEU A 75 2.10 -0.88 -17.49
N GLU A 76 0.93 -0.43 -17.94
CA GLU A 76 0.46 -0.55 -19.34
C GLU A 76 1.14 0.46 -20.29
N ARG A 77 2.38 0.87 -19.98
CA ARG A 77 3.24 1.71 -20.81
C ARG A 77 4.39 0.91 -21.41
#